data_AF-A0A6A6KH76-F1
#
_entry.id   AF-A0A6A6KH76-F1
#
_cell.length_a   1.000
_cell.length_b   1.000
_cell.length_c   1.000
_cell.angle_alpha   90.00
_cell.angle_beta   90.00
_cell.angle_gamma   90.00
#
_symmetry.space_group_name_H-M   'P 1'
#
loop_
_entity.id
_entity.type
_entity.pdbx_description
1 polymer ?
#
loop_
_entity_poly.entity_id
_entity_poly.type
_entity_poly.pdbx_seq_one_letter_code
_entity_poly.pdbx_strand_id
1 'polypeptide(L)'
;MHFHDCFVHGCDASILIDGANTEKTAGPNLLLRGYEVIDDAKTKLEAACPGVVSCADILALAARDSVVLTNGPSWPVPTGRRDGTVSLASDTANLPGFTDSIDVQKQKFAALGLNTQDLVTLVGIRGLLGLTFNVEFGRSMVKMSNIGVKTGANGEIRKVCSAIN
;
A
#
# COMPACT_ATOMS: atom_id res chain seq x y z
N MET A 1 -2.85 -5.07 2.74
CA MET A 1 -2.48 -4.98 1.31
C MET A 1 -1.74 -3.68 1.01
N HIS A 2 -2.37 -2.49 1.10
CA HIS A 2 -1.72 -1.19 0.82
C HIS A 2 -0.38 -0.95 1.56
N PHE A 3 -0.28 -1.35 2.84
CA PHE A 3 1.00 -1.31 3.56
C PHE A 3 2.10 -2.16 2.90
N HIS A 4 1.76 -3.38 2.46
CA HIS A 4 2.73 -4.29 1.85
C HIS A 4 3.20 -3.77 0.50
N ASP A 5 2.28 -3.16 -0.28
CA ASP A 5 2.61 -2.46 -1.52
C ASP A 5 3.63 -1.35 -1.26
N CYS A 6 3.28 -0.37 -0.43
CA CYS A 6 4.13 0.79 -0.19
C CYS A 6 5.51 0.49 0.41
N PHE A 7 5.68 -0.65 1.10
CA PHE A 7 6.94 -1.05 1.71
C PHE A 7 7.85 -1.86 0.78
N VAL A 8 7.40 -2.23 -0.41
CA VAL A 8 8.19 -2.93 -1.43
C VAL A 8 8.18 -2.09 -2.71
N HIS A 9 9.31 -1.47 -3.04
CA HIS A 9 9.46 -0.55 -4.20
C HIS A 9 8.54 0.69 -4.24
N GLY A 10 7.71 0.90 -3.23
CA GLY A 10 6.82 2.04 -3.11
C GLY A 10 5.38 1.72 -3.49
N CYS A 11 4.49 2.70 -3.37
CA CYS A 11 3.06 2.49 -3.61
C CYS A 11 2.78 2.45 -5.13
N ASP A 12 3.07 1.33 -5.79
CA ASP A 12 2.98 1.16 -7.23
C ASP A 12 2.16 -0.07 -7.66
N ALA A 13 1.40 -0.68 -6.74
CA ALA A 13 0.57 -1.84 -6.97
C ALA A 13 1.33 -3.10 -7.47
N SER A 14 2.66 -3.15 -7.32
CA SER A 14 3.49 -4.31 -7.66
C SER A 14 3.02 -5.59 -6.94
N ILE A 15 2.53 -5.47 -5.70
CA ILE A 15 1.94 -6.56 -4.90
C ILE A 15 0.80 -7.31 -5.60
N LEU A 16 0.11 -6.66 -6.55
CA LEU A 16 -1.04 -7.23 -7.24
C LEU A 16 -0.66 -8.15 -8.40
N ILE A 17 0.58 -8.06 -8.91
CA ILE A 17 1.04 -8.83 -10.08
C ILE A 17 1.03 -10.33 -9.77
N ASP A 18 0.42 -11.12 -10.66
CA ASP A 18 0.46 -12.59 -10.61
C ASP A 18 1.70 -13.11 -11.33
N GLY A 19 2.25 -14.22 -10.83
CA GLY A 19 3.36 -14.92 -11.46
C GLY A 19 4.21 -15.70 -10.47
N ALA A 20 5.04 -16.60 -10.99
CA ALA A 20 6.04 -17.28 -10.17
C ALA A 20 7.09 -16.27 -9.66
N ASN A 21 7.49 -16.39 -8.40
CA ASN A 21 8.47 -15.51 -7.74
C ASN A 21 8.08 -14.03 -7.70
N THR A 22 6.78 -13.70 -7.76
CA THR A 22 6.26 -12.35 -7.50
C THR A 22 6.09 -12.11 -6.00
N GLU A 23 5.94 -10.86 -5.58
CA GLU A 23 5.68 -10.52 -4.17
C GLU A 23 4.45 -11.24 -3.64
N LYS A 24 3.39 -11.38 -4.45
CA LYS A 24 2.16 -12.07 -4.06
C LYS A 24 2.41 -13.51 -3.59
N THR A 25 3.43 -14.18 -4.16
CA THR A 25 3.82 -15.55 -3.80
C THR A 25 4.82 -15.64 -2.66
N ALA A 26 5.33 -14.51 -2.15
CA ALA A 26 6.32 -14.49 -1.08
C ALA A 26 5.70 -14.81 0.29
N GLY A 27 6.50 -15.44 1.16
CA GLY A 27 6.08 -15.84 2.51
C GLY A 27 5.29 -14.77 3.30
N PRO A 28 5.78 -13.52 3.41
CA PRO A 28 5.07 -12.44 4.11
C PRO A 28 3.68 -12.10 3.56
N ASN A 29 3.41 -12.43 2.29
CA ASN A 29 2.21 -12.03 1.56
C ASN A 29 1.18 -13.16 1.39
N LEU A 30 1.53 -14.41 1.71
CA LEU A 30 0.68 -15.59 1.50
C LEU A 30 -0.70 -15.53 2.18
N LEU A 31 -0.84 -14.73 3.24
CA LEU A 31 -2.08 -14.57 4.00
C LEU A 31 -2.88 -13.30 3.63
N LEU A 32 -2.39 -12.50 2.69
CA LEU A 32 -3.11 -11.33 2.20
C LEU A 32 -4.40 -11.75 1.47
N ARG A 33 -5.44 -10.91 1.60
CA ARG A 33 -6.78 -11.12 1.04
C ARG A 33 -7.31 -9.82 0.44
N GLY A 34 -8.36 -9.91 -0.36
CA GLY A 34 -9.01 -8.75 -0.97
C GLY A 34 -8.48 -8.42 -2.36
N TYR A 35 -7.73 -9.32 -2.99
CA TYR A 35 -7.26 -9.14 -4.37
C TYR A 35 -8.45 -9.06 -5.33
N GLU A 36 -9.44 -9.92 -5.10
CA GLU A 36 -10.71 -9.97 -5.83
C GLU A 36 -11.51 -8.66 -5.74
N VAL A 37 -11.42 -7.96 -4.60
CA VAL A 37 -12.10 -6.67 -4.41
C VAL A 37 -11.44 -5.58 -5.26
N ILE A 38 -10.10 -5.60 -5.34
CA ILE A 38 -9.35 -4.66 -6.18
C ILE A 38 -9.62 -4.92 -7.66
N ASP A 39 -9.66 -6.19 -8.07
CA ASP A 39 -9.95 -6.56 -9.46
C ASP A 39 -11.39 -6.22 -9.88
N ASP A 40 -12.38 -6.42 -9.00
CA ASP A 40 -13.77 -6.00 -9.26
C ASP A 40 -13.88 -4.46 -9.38
N ALA A 41 -13.23 -3.73 -8.47
CA ALA A 41 -13.18 -2.26 -8.53
C ALA A 41 -12.53 -1.80 -9.84
N LYS A 42 -11.41 -2.41 -10.24
CA LYS A 42 -10.72 -2.11 -11.49
C LYS A 42 -11.59 -2.40 -12.70
N THR A 43 -12.29 -3.53 -12.72
CA THR A 43 -13.19 -3.91 -13.81
C THR A 43 -14.28 -2.87 -14.02
N LYS A 44 -14.91 -2.39 -12.94
CA LYS A 44 -15.93 -1.35 -13.00
C LYS A 44 -15.36 0.00 -13.45
N LEU A 45 -14.16 0.35 -12.98
CA LEU A 45 -13.49 1.59 -13.37
C LEU A 45 -13.07 1.57 -14.84
N GLU A 46 -12.52 0.46 -15.35
CA GLU A 46 -12.18 0.34 -16.78
C GLU A 46 -13.42 0.40 -17.68
N ALA A 47 -14.58 -0.05 -17.21
CA ALA A 47 -15.84 0.10 -17.95
C ALA A 47 -16.33 1.56 -17.97
N ALA A 48 -16.07 2.34 -16.92
CA ALA A 48 -16.52 3.72 -16.79
C ALA A 48 -15.54 4.75 -17.39
N CYS A 49 -14.24 4.53 -17.20
CA CYS A 49 -13.15 5.40 -17.62
C CYS A 49 -11.89 4.57 -18.00
N PRO A 50 -11.89 3.96 -19.21
CA PRO A 50 -10.81 3.08 -19.65
C PRO A 50 -9.42 3.73 -19.58
N GLY A 51 -8.46 3.06 -18.96
CA GLY A 51 -7.06 3.49 -18.92
C GLY A 51 -6.79 4.77 -18.12
N VAL A 52 -7.70 5.19 -17.24
CA VAL A 52 -7.56 6.43 -16.45
C VAL A 52 -7.04 6.17 -15.04
N VAL A 53 -7.61 5.18 -14.33
CA VAL A 53 -7.34 4.97 -12.90
C VAL A 53 -6.34 3.85 -12.70
N SER A 54 -5.20 4.12 -12.05
CA SER A 54 -4.19 3.11 -11.72
C SER A 54 -4.65 2.16 -10.62
N CYS A 55 -4.10 0.96 -10.61
CA CYS A 55 -4.31 0.00 -9.53
C CYS A 55 -3.72 0.50 -8.20
N ALA A 56 -2.61 1.24 -8.27
CA ALA A 56 -1.99 1.88 -7.10
C ALA A 56 -2.93 2.89 -6.43
N ASP A 57 -3.67 3.70 -7.20
CA ASP A 57 -4.67 4.60 -6.62
C ASP A 57 -5.88 3.85 -6.07
N ILE A 58 -6.31 2.76 -6.71
CA ILE A 58 -7.39 1.90 -6.17
C ILE A 58 -6.99 1.34 -4.80
N LEU A 59 -5.76 0.84 -4.63
CA LEU A 59 -5.27 0.35 -3.34
C LEU A 59 -5.28 1.43 -2.25
N ALA A 60 -4.80 2.63 -2.57
CA ALA A 60 -4.75 3.73 -1.61
C ALA A 60 -6.15 4.20 -1.19
N LEU A 61 -7.08 4.31 -2.15
CA LEU A 61 -8.47 4.67 -1.89
C LEU A 61 -9.21 3.57 -1.11
N ALA A 62 -9.07 2.30 -1.52
CA ALA A 62 -9.66 1.16 -0.83
C ALA A 62 -9.17 1.04 0.62
N ALA A 63 -7.90 1.34 0.88
CA ALA A 63 -7.36 1.38 2.24
C ALA A 63 -8.06 2.44 3.10
N ARG A 64 -8.24 3.66 2.57
CA ARG A 64 -8.94 4.74 3.28
C ARG A 64 -10.40 4.36 3.53
N ASP A 65 -11.09 3.91 2.48
CA ASP A 65 -12.51 3.58 2.57
C ASP A 65 -12.77 2.40 3.52
N SER A 66 -11.87 1.41 3.58
CA SER A 66 -11.94 0.30 4.55
C SER A 66 -11.79 0.78 5.99
N VAL A 67 -10.92 1.75 6.27
CA VAL A 67 -10.77 2.31 7.62
C VAL A 67 -11.99 3.13 8.00
N VAL A 68 -12.54 3.92 7.09
CA VAL A 68 -13.78 4.68 7.34
C VAL A 68 -14.97 3.73 7.59
N LEU A 69 -15.10 2.66 6.81
CA LEU A 69 -16.16 1.66 6.97
C LEU A 69 -16.11 0.96 8.34
N THR A 70 -14.93 0.90 8.96
CA THR A 70 -14.72 0.32 10.29
C THR A 70 -14.71 1.37 11.42
N ASN A 71 -15.32 2.54 11.19
CA ASN A 71 -15.39 3.67 12.13
C ASN A 71 -14.03 4.29 12.51
N GLY A 72 -13.01 4.11 11.67
CA GLY A 72 -11.74 4.81 11.79
C GLY A 72 -11.78 6.23 11.20
N PRO A 73 -10.66 6.96 11.28
CA PRO A 73 -10.57 8.30 10.72
C PRO A 73 -10.60 8.26 9.18
N SER A 74 -11.07 9.35 8.58
CA SER A 74 -10.84 9.62 7.16
C SER A 74 -9.62 10.51 6.98
N TRP A 75 -8.94 10.39 5.85
CA TRP A 75 -7.86 11.28 5.45
C TRP A 75 -7.91 11.56 3.94
N PRO A 76 -7.27 12.66 3.48
CA PRO A 76 -7.08 12.92 2.06
C PRO A 76 -6.15 11.86 1.43
N VAL A 77 -6.55 11.32 0.28
CA VAL A 77 -5.73 10.38 -0.49
C VAL A 77 -5.29 11.10 -1.76
N PRO A 78 -4.03 11.58 -1.85
CA PRO A 78 -3.49 12.10 -3.11
C PRO A 78 -3.53 10.98 -4.16
N THR A 79 -4.03 11.27 -5.37
CA THR A 79 -4.09 10.33 -6.50
C THR A 79 -3.15 10.77 -7.62
N GLY A 80 -3.06 9.98 -8.68
CA GLY A 80 -2.15 10.18 -9.82
C GLY A 80 -0.95 9.23 -9.79
N ARG A 81 -0.98 8.17 -8.97
CA ARG A 81 0.04 7.12 -8.98
C ARG A 81 -0.03 6.35 -10.29
N ARG A 82 1.09 5.77 -10.69
CA ARG A 82 1.19 4.83 -11.79
C ARG A 82 1.61 3.46 -11.29
N ASP A 83 1.21 2.45 -12.05
CA ASP A 83 1.47 1.06 -11.74
C ASP A 83 2.90 0.67 -12.11
N GLY A 84 3.56 -0.04 -11.21
CA GLY A 84 4.86 -0.64 -11.40
C GLY A 84 4.81 -1.85 -12.32
N THR A 85 5.96 -2.17 -12.90
CA THR A 85 6.14 -3.29 -13.83
C THR A 85 7.13 -4.34 -13.30
N VAL A 86 7.48 -4.26 -12.02
CA VAL A 86 8.42 -5.17 -11.35
C VAL A 86 7.75 -5.64 -10.08
N SER A 87 7.72 -6.96 -9.88
CA SER A 87 7.33 -7.57 -8.60
C SER A 87 8.18 -8.82 -8.38
N LEU A 88 8.94 -8.85 -7.29
CA LEU A 88 9.85 -9.95 -6.97
C LEU A 88 9.66 -10.38 -5.52
N ALA A 89 9.55 -11.69 -5.31
CA ALA A 89 9.41 -12.29 -3.99
C ALA A 89 10.59 -11.94 -3.06
N SER A 90 11.80 -11.79 -3.61
CA SER A 90 13.00 -11.41 -2.86
C SER A 90 12.88 -10.05 -2.17
N ASP A 91 12.14 -9.12 -2.77
CA ASP A 91 12.09 -7.73 -2.32
C ASP A 91 11.21 -7.57 -1.07
N THR A 92 10.40 -8.59 -0.78
CA THR A 92 9.61 -8.69 0.45
C THR A 92 10.46 -8.87 1.71
N ALA A 93 11.77 -9.14 1.58
CA ALA A 93 12.71 -9.10 2.70
C ALA A 93 12.77 -7.71 3.37
N ASN A 94 12.39 -6.65 2.66
CA ASN A 94 12.31 -5.29 3.18
C ASN A 94 11.09 -5.06 4.09
N LEU A 95 10.09 -5.95 4.06
CA LEU A 95 8.92 -5.84 4.92
C LEU A 95 9.32 -5.98 6.41
N PRO A 96 8.77 -5.14 7.30
CA PRO A 96 8.93 -5.32 8.74
C PRO A 96 8.34 -6.66 9.19
N GLY A 97 9.17 -7.51 9.79
CA GLY A 97 8.77 -8.81 10.32
C GLY A 97 8.23 -8.68 11.74
N PHE A 98 7.28 -9.53 12.12
CA PHE A 98 6.75 -9.56 13.50
C PHE A 98 7.79 -10.00 14.54
N THR A 99 8.89 -10.64 14.11
CA THR A 99 10.03 -11.03 14.95
C THR A 99 11.15 -9.99 14.97
N ASP A 100 11.03 -8.90 14.21
CA ASP A 100 12.07 -7.85 14.17
C ASP A 100 12.13 -7.11 15.51
N SER A 101 13.34 -6.86 16.00
CA SER A 101 13.53 -5.99 17.16
C SER A 101 13.00 -4.58 16.87
N ILE A 102 12.71 -3.82 17.92
CA ILE A 102 12.24 -2.44 17.75
C ILE A 102 13.24 -1.56 16.97
N ASP A 103 14.54 -1.82 17.12
CA ASP A 103 15.57 -1.09 16.39
C ASP A 103 15.57 -1.43 14.90
N VAL A 104 15.37 -2.71 14.54
CA VAL A 104 15.23 -3.13 13.14
C VAL A 104 13.96 -2.54 12.52
N GLN A 105 12.83 -2.54 13.25
CA GLN A 105 11.60 -1.92 12.77
C GLN A 105 11.78 -0.41 12.54
N LYS A 106 12.44 0.30 13.47
CA LYS A 106 12.77 1.72 13.31
C LYS A 106 13.65 1.97 12.09
N GLN A 107 14.64 1.12 11.83
CA GLN A 107 15.51 1.23 10.66
C GLN A 107 14.72 1.04 9.36
N LYS A 108 13.87 0.01 9.26
CA LYS A 108 13.04 -0.25 8.07
C LYS A 108 12.08 0.90 7.77
N PHE A 109 11.42 1.46 8.79
CA PHE A 109 10.55 2.62 8.62
C PHE A 109 11.35 3.88 8.21
N ALA A 110 12.50 4.11 8.84
CA ALA A 110 13.36 5.25 8.52
C ALA A 110 13.89 5.20 7.08
N ALA A 111 14.17 4.00 6.56
CA ALA A 111 14.58 3.80 5.16
C ALA A 111 13.52 4.28 4.15
N LEU A 112 12.26 4.34 4.56
CA LEU A 112 11.13 4.85 3.75
C LEU A 112 10.71 6.28 4.15
N GLY A 113 11.53 6.97 4.94
CA GLY A 113 11.24 8.34 5.40
C GLY A 113 10.17 8.42 6.49
N LEU A 114 9.81 7.31 7.13
CA LEU A 114 8.86 7.25 8.24
C LEU A 114 9.62 7.29 9.58
N ASN A 115 9.10 8.07 10.54
CA ASN A 115 9.75 8.21 11.84
C ASN A 115 9.18 7.22 12.88
N THR A 116 9.69 7.25 14.12
CA THR A 116 9.21 6.36 15.19
C THR A 116 7.74 6.58 15.55
N GLN A 117 7.22 7.81 15.41
CA GLN A 117 5.80 8.07 15.60
C GLN A 117 4.97 7.39 14.52
N ASP A 118 5.43 7.43 13.26
CA ASP A 118 4.77 6.75 12.15
C ASP A 118 4.76 5.23 12.36
N LEU A 119 5.86 4.64 12.85
CA LEU A 119 5.92 3.24 13.26
C LEU A 119 4.83 2.90 14.28
N VAL A 120 4.84 3.57 15.44
CA VAL A 120 3.88 3.32 16.55
C VAL A 120 2.43 3.44 16.06
N THR A 121 2.17 4.43 15.21
CA THR A 121 0.82 4.74 14.74
C THR A 121 0.35 3.72 13.69
N LEU A 122 1.19 3.34 12.73
CA LEU A 122 0.84 2.41 11.65
C LEU A 122 0.73 0.96 12.12
N VAL A 123 1.43 0.58 13.20
CA VAL A 123 1.21 -0.73 13.85
C VAL A 123 -0.04 -0.76 14.74
N GLY A 124 -0.82 0.32 14.77
CA GLY A 124 -2.13 0.36 15.45
C GLY A 124 -2.05 0.46 16.98
N ILE A 125 -0.91 0.88 17.54
CA ILE A 125 -0.79 1.10 18.98
C ILE A 125 -1.57 2.36 19.35
N ARG A 126 -2.82 2.16 19.78
CA ARG A 126 -3.70 3.22 20.29
C ARG A 126 -3.34 3.51 21.74
N GLY A 127 -2.62 4.61 21.97
CA GLY A 127 -2.32 5.10 23.31
C GLY A 127 -3.58 5.60 24.07
N LEU A 128 -3.40 5.98 25.33
CA LEU A 128 -4.47 6.45 26.24
C LEU A 128 -5.24 7.69 25.73
N LEU A 129 -4.67 8.48 24.83
CA LEU A 129 -5.32 9.64 24.21
C LEU A 129 -5.83 9.27 22.80
N GLY A 130 -6.97 8.59 22.73
CA GLY A 130 -7.53 8.06 21.48
C GLY A 130 -7.89 9.11 20.40
N LEU A 131 -7.96 10.41 20.74
CA LEU A 131 -8.23 11.51 19.79
C LEU A 131 -6.99 11.92 18.99
N THR A 132 -5.80 11.91 19.59
CA THR A 132 -4.55 12.21 18.87
C THR A 132 -4.19 11.09 17.92
N PHE A 133 -4.52 9.84 18.28
CA PHE A 133 -4.30 8.68 17.42
C PHE A 133 -4.94 8.85 16.03
N ASN A 134 -6.20 9.31 15.96
CA ASN A 134 -6.89 9.44 14.67
C ASN A 134 -6.22 10.45 13.73
N VAL A 135 -5.73 11.57 14.28
CA VAL A 135 -5.04 12.62 13.51
C VAL A 135 -3.67 12.13 13.04
N GLU A 136 -2.90 11.53 13.95
CA GLU A 136 -1.57 11.01 13.60
C GLU A 136 -1.69 9.82 12.64
N PHE A 137 -2.71 8.97 12.78
CA PHE A 137 -2.95 7.85 11.88
C PHE A 137 -3.21 8.33 10.46
N GLY A 138 -4.10 9.31 10.28
CA GLY A 138 -4.33 9.92 8.98
C GLY A 138 -3.05 10.52 8.39
N ARG A 139 -2.24 11.22 9.21
CA ARG A 139 -0.96 11.81 8.78
C ARG A 139 0.05 10.75 8.35
N SER A 140 0.22 9.68 9.14
CA SER A 140 1.14 8.58 8.81
C SER A 140 0.65 7.80 7.58
N MET A 141 -0.66 7.61 7.41
CA MET A 141 -1.23 7.00 6.21
C MET A 141 -0.97 7.83 4.95
N VAL A 142 -1.09 9.16 5.03
CA VAL A 142 -0.73 10.06 3.91
C VAL A 142 0.75 9.95 3.58
N LYS A 143 1.65 9.98 4.57
CA LYS A 143 3.09 9.80 4.35
C LYS A 143 3.40 8.45 3.70
N MET A 144 2.87 7.37 4.26
CA MET A 144 3.07 6.02 3.73
C MET A 144 2.60 5.92 2.28
N SER A 145 1.43 6.49 1.96
CA SER A 145 0.86 6.46 0.61
C SER A 145 1.66 7.27 -0.42
N ASN A 146 2.63 8.08 0.02
CA ASN A 146 3.52 8.86 -0.85
C ASN A 146 4.91 8.24 -1.00
N ILE A 147 5.16 7.05 -0.43
CA ILE A 147 6.43 6.34 -0.57
C ILE A 147 6.60 5.87 -2.01
N GLY A 148 7.73 6.23 -2.63
CA GLY A 148 8.17 5.68 -3.92
C GLY A 148 7.17 5.81 -5.06
N VAL A 149 6.21 6.76 -4.97
CA VAL A 149 5.13 6.88 -5.95
C VAL A 149 5.66 7.12 -7.35
N LYS A 150 5.15 6.34 -8.29
CA LYS A 150 5.46 6.49 -9.71
C LYS A 150 4.48 7.47 -10.34
N THR A 151 5.00 8.41 -11.14
CA THR A 151 4.21 9.48 -11.77
C THR A 151 4.69 9.75 -13.20
N GLY A 152 3.85 10.40 -14.01
CA GLY A 152 4.23 10.83 -15.36
C GLY A 152 4.50 9.66 -16.31
N ALA A 153 5.73 9.54 -16.82
CA ALA A 153 6.13 8.45 -17.71
C ALA A 153 6.69 7.22 -16.96
N ASN A 154 6.90 7.32 -15.64
CA ASN A 154 7.41 6.21 -14.85
C ASN A 154 6.25 5.29 -14.50
N GLY A 155 6.14 4.13 -15.16
CA GLY A 155 5.07 3.16 -14.95
C GLY A 155 3.88 3.33 -15.90
N GLU A 156 2.82 2.56 -15.66
CA GLU A 156 1.67 2.47 -16.56
C GLU A 156 0.33 2.62 -15.85
N ILE A 157 -0.76 2.61 -16.62
CA ILE A 157 -2.10 2.36 -16.09
C ILE A 157 -2.45 0.96 -16.57
N ARG A 158 -2.39 -0.03 -15.68
CA ARG A 158 -2.72 -1.41 -16.04
C ARG A 158 -4.20 -1.53 -16.35
N LYS A 159 -4.58 -2.33 -17.34
CA LYS A 159 -6.00 -2.66 -17.60
C LYS A 159 -6.52 -3.70 -16.62
N VAL A 160 -5.66 -4.64 -16.23
CA VAL A 160 -5.94 -5.71 -15.27
C VAL A 160 -4.89 -5.64 -14.17
N CYS A 161 -5.28 -5.54 -12.90
CA CYS A 161 -4.34 -5.30 -11.82
C CYS A 161 -3.41 -6.48 -11.52
N SER A 162 -3.70 -7.68 -12.03
CA SER A 162 -2.83 -8.84 -11.89
C SER A 162 -1.77 -9.00 -12.99
N ALA A 163 -1.80 -8.18 -14.05
CA ALA A 163 -0.91 -8.34 -15.19
C ALA A 163 -0.37 -7.00 -15.70
N ILE A 164 0.90 -7.00 -16.10
CA ILE A 164 1.53 -5.90 -16.84
C ILE A 164 0.91 -5.84 -18.25
N ASN A 165 0.72 -4.64 -18.81
CA ASN A 165 0.07 -4.47 -20.13
C ASN A 165 0.85 -5.06 -21.31
#